data_AF-A0A3F2Z199-F1
#
_entry.id   AF-A0A3F2Z199-F1
#
_cell.length_a   1.000
_cell.length_b   1.000
_cell.length_c   1.000
_cell.angle_alpha   90.00
_cell.angle_beta   90.00
_cell.angle_gamma   90.00
#
_symmetry.space_group_name_H-M   'P 1'
#
loop_
_entity.id
_entity.type
_entity.pdbx_description
1 polymer ?
#
loop_
_entity_poly.entity_id
_entity_poly.type
_entity_poly.pdbx_seq_one_letter_code
_entity_poly.pdbx_strand_id
1 'polypeptide(L)' 'MATFLRAFGRFFTKHPLAGNGLVYGTLYVGAEFSQQTITRKLLTDPPQDIDRPTLARYAVMGTFIYSPILYN' A
#
# COMPACT_ATOMS: atom_id res chain seq x y z
N MET A 1 14.83 -14.42 12.62
CA MET A 1 13.92 -13.30 12.97
C MET A 1 14.66 -12.00 13.31
N ALA A 2 15.57 -12.00 14.29
CA ALA A 2 16.25 -10.77 14.76
C ALA A 2 17.08 -10.05 13.68
N THR A 3 17.75 -10.78 12.78
CA THR A 3 18.56 -10.19 11.71
C THR A 3 17.71 -9.45 10.66
N PHE A 4 16.53 -9.98 10.36
CA PHE A 4 15.63 -9.41 9.36
C PHE A 4 14.99 -8.11 9.86
N LEU A 5 14.53 -8.11 11.12
CA LEU A 5 14.01 -6.90 11.77
C LEU A 5 15.07 -5.80 11.91
N ARG A 6 16.32 -6.16 12.19
CA ARG A 6 17.45 -5.21 12.23
C ARG A 6 17.78 -4.64 10.85
N ALA A 7 17.78 -5.48 9.81
CA ALA A 7 18.00 -5.03 8.44
C ALA A 7 16.86 -4.11 7.95
N PHE A 8 15.63 -4.46 8.28
CA PHE A 8 14.44 -3.65 7.98
C PHE A 8 14.51 -2.30 8.68
N GLY A 9 14.75 -2.26 10.00
CA GLY A 9 14.93 -1.00 10.72
C GLY A 9 16.07 -0.13 10.17
N ARG A 10 17.19 -0.75 9.76
CA ARG A 10 18.32 -0.02 9.15
C ARG A 10 18.00 0.55 7.76
N PHE A 11 17.11 -0.09 7.01
CA PHE A 11 16.65 0.41 5.73
C PHE A 11 15.81 1.69 5.90
N PHE A 12 14.88 1.72 6.85
CA PHE A 12 14.03 2.89 7.11
C PHE A 12 14.83 4.08 7.65
N THR A 13 15.89 3.85 8.44
CA THR A 13 16.75 4.93 8.93
C THR A 13 17.71 5.46 7.86
N LYS A 14 18.17 4.63 6.93
CA LYS A 14 19.07 5.04 5.84
C LYS A 14 18.32 5.67 4.66
N HIS A 15 17.08 5.24 4.41
CA HIS A 15 16.26 5.69 3.28
C HIS A 15 14.84 6.07 3.74
N PRO A 16 14.68 7.17 4.49
CA PRO A 16 13.39 7.56 5.07
C PRO A 16 12.31 7.79 4.01
N LEU A 17 12.64 8.43 2.87
CA LEU A 17 11.69 8.63 1.77
C LEU A 17 11.19 7.30 1.15
N ALA A 18 12.09 6.33 0.97
CA ALA A 18 11.72 5.02 0.46
C ALA A 18 10.88 4.23 1.48
N GLY A 19 11.20 4.36 2.77
CA GLY A 19 10.42 3.79 3.86
C GLY A 19 9.00 4.36 3.91
N ASN A 20 8.86 5.68 3.82
CA ASN A 20 7.56 6.32 3.74
C ASN A 20 6.77 5.87 2.50
N GLY A 21 7.41 5.83 1.33
CA GLY A 21 6.79 5.36 0.10
C GLY A 21 6.22 3.96 0.27
N LEU A 22 7.02 3.05 0.84
CA LEU A 22 6.59 1.68 1.08
C LEU A 22 5.40 1.61 2.06
N VAL A 23 5.41 2.41 3.13
CA VAL A 23 4.32 2.45 4.12
C VAL A 23 3.04 3.01 3.51
N TYR A 24 3.10 4.18 2.87
CA TYR A 24 1.94 4.80 2.24
C TYR A 24 1.38 3.92 1.12
N GLY A 25 2.24 3.39 0.23
CA GLY A 25 1.85 2.45 -0.81
C GLY A 25 1.09 1.25 -0.24
N THR A 26 1.61 0.64 0.82
CA THR A 26 0.95 -0.50 1.48
C THR A 26 -0.40 -0.11 2.09
N LEU A 27 -0.50 1.06 2.72
CA LEU A 27 -1.76 1.55 3.31
C LEU A 27 -2.84 1.79 2.25
N TYR A 28 -2.51 2.51 1.17
CA TYR A 28 -3.48 2.81 0.11
C TYR A 28 -3.94 1.54 -0.63
N VAL A 29 -3.00 0.67 -1.02
CA VAL A 29 -3.34 -0.59 -1.70
C VAL A 29 -4.11 -1.53 -0.79
N GLY A 30 -3.69 -1.63 0.48
CA GLY A 30 -4.36 -2.48 1.47
C GLY A 30 -5.78 -2.03 1.76
N ALA A 31 -6.02 -0.72 1.87
CA ALA A 31 -7.35 -0.17 2.06
C ALA A 31 -8.28 -0.48 0.87
N GLU A 32 -7.83 -0.21 -0.35
CA GLU A 32 -8.61 -0.47 -1.56
C GLU A 32 -8.89 -1.97 -1.73
N PHE A 33 -7.88 -2.83 -1.53
CA PHE A 33 -8.05 -4.28 -1.62
C PHE A 33 -9.06 -4.80 -0.58
N SER A 34 -8.99 -4.28 0.64
CA SER A 34 -9.94 -4.62 1.71
C SER A 34 -11.35 -4.17 1.35
N GLN A 35 -11.50 -2.94 0.84
CA GLN A 35 -12.77 -2.41 0.39
C GLN A 35 -13.38 -3.28 -0.71
N GLN A 36 -12.63 -3.56 -1.79
CA GLN A 36 -13.11 -4.40 -2.88
C GLN A 36 -13.46 -5.81 -2.39
N THR A 37 -12.69 -6.37 -1.46
CA THR A 37 -12.97 -7.69 -0.86
C THR A 37 -14.28 -7.70 -0.07
N ILE A 38 -14.52 -6.67 0.75
CA ILE A 38 -15.74 -6.54 1.55
C ILE A 38 -16.94 -6.29 0.63
N THR A 39 -16.83 -5.35 -0.31
CA THR A 39 -17.88 -5.00 -1.28
C THR A 39 -18.30 -6.22 -2.09
N ARG A 40 -17.33 -6.95 -2.65
CA ARG A 40 -17.58 -8.20 -3.39
C ARG A 40 -18.35 -9.23 -2.57
N LYS A 41 -18.05 -9.36 -1.28
CA LYS A 41 -18.65 -10.40 -0.43
C LYS A 41 -20.01 -10.03 0.15
N LEU A 42 -20.25 -8.75 0.43
CA LEU A 42 -21.39 -8.32 1.24
C LEU A 42 -22.37 -7.39 0.50
N LEU A 43 -21.93 -6.67 -0.55
CA LEU A 43 -22.70 -5.56 -1.12
C LEU A 43 -23.03 -5.71 -2.61
N THR A 44 -22.49 -6.71 -3.30
CA THR A 44 -22.68 -6.86 -4.76
C THR A 44 -23.11 -8.27 -5.13
N ASP A 45 -24.23 -8.38 -5.85
CA ASP A 45 -24.75 -9.63 -6.41
C ASP A 45 -25.13 -9.39 -7.89
N PRO A 46 -24.43 -9.96 -8.88
CA PRO A 46 -23.37 -10.97 -8.76
C PRO A 46 -22.02 -10.40 -8.24
N PRO A 47 -21.17 -11.23 -7.60
CA PRO A 47 -19.88 -10.81 -7.09
C PRO A 47 -18.98 -10.25 -8.20
N GLN A 48 -18.56 -8.99 -8.08
CA GLN A 48 -17.58 -8.39 -8.99
C GLN A 48 -16.16 -8.89 -8.71
N ASP A 49 -15.36 -9.00 -9.77
CA ASP A 49 -13.94 -9.33 -9.64
C ASP A 49 -13.13 -8.17 -9.06
N ILE A 50 -12.00 -8.51 -8.44
CA ILE A 50 -11.05 -7.52 -7.91
C ILE A 50 -10.49 -6.68 -9.06
N ASP A 51 -10.64 -5.36 -8.97
CA ASP A 51 -10.08 -4.38 -9.91
C ASP A 51 -8.58 -4.19 -9.66
N ARG A 52 -7.80 -5.09 -10.25
CA ARG A 52 -6.33 -5.06 -10.22
C ARG A 52 -5.73 -3.80 -10.85
N PRO A 53 -6.24 -3.27 -11.99
CA PRO A 53 -5.79 -1.98 -12.50
C PRO A 53 -5.88 -0.85 -11.47
N THR A 54 -6.96 -0.78 -10.70
CA THR A 54 -7.13 0.23 -9.65
C THR A 54 -6.14 0.02 -8.50
N LEU A 55 -5.91 -1.22 -8.06
CA LEU A 55 -4.87 -1.52 -7.07
C LEU A 55 -3.46 -1.11 -7.54
N ALA A 56 -3.14 -1.34 -8.81
CA ALA A 56 -1.85 -0.93 -9.37
C ALA A 56 -1.68 0.60 -9.38
N ARG A 57 -2.76 1.34 -9.69
CA ARG A 57 -2.76 2.81 -9.58
C ARG A 57 -2.53 3.26 -8.15
N TYR A 58 -3.23 2.69 -7.16
CA TYR A 58 -3.00 3.02 -5.75
C TYR A 58 -1.59 2.65 -5.27
N ALA A 59 -1.00 1.58 -5.80
CA ALA A 59 0.38 1.22 -5.51
C ALA A 59 1.35 2.31 -5.99
N VAL A 60 1.17 2.80 -7.23
CA VAL A 60 2.02 3.86 -7.79
C VAL A 60 1.78 5.19 -7.06
N MET A 61 0.52 5.58 -6.89
CA MET A 61 0.14 6.85 -6.25
C MET A 61 0.59 6.89 -4.79
N GLY A 62 0.31 5.84 -4.02
CA GLY A 62 0.69 5.76 -2.60
C GLY A 62 2.20 5.70 -2.39
N THR A 63 2.93 4.98 -3.26
CA THR A 63 4.37 4.76 -3.08
C THR A 63 5.22 5.93 -3.58
N PHE A 64 4.89 6.49 -4.75
CA PHE A 64 5.78 7.42 -5.44
C PHE A 64 5.27 8.85 -5.51
N ILE A 65 3.98 9.11 -5.27
CA ILE A 65 3.38 10.44 -5.42
C ILE A 65 2.99 11.02 -4.06
N TYR A 66 2.12 10.33 -3.30
CA TYR A 66 1.63 10.86 -2.03
C TYR A 66 2.69 10.86 -0.93
N SER A 67 3.57 9.86 -0.91
CA SER A 67 4.61 9.80 0.11
C SER A 67 5.62 10.96 0.03
N PRO A 68 6.16 11.35 -1.14
CA PRO A 68 7.06 12.51 -1.20
C PRO A 68 6.36 13.84 -0.93
N ILE A 69 5.09 13.99 -1.33
CA ILE A 69 4.33 15.23 -1.15
C ILE A 69 4.08 15.54 0.34
N LEU A 70 3.82 14.53 1.17
CA LEU A 70 3.59 14.73 2.61
C LEU A 70 4.88 15.04 3.40
N TYR A 71 6.05 14.91 2.79
CA TYR A 71 7.36 15.08 3.42
C TYR A 71 8.11 16.36 2.99
N ASN A 72 7.44 17.23 2.23
CA ASN A 72 7.92 18.56 1.83
C ASN A 72 7.34 19.64 2.74
#